data_AF-A0A963U8W9-F1
#
_entry.id   AF-A0A963U8W9-F1
#
_cell.length_a   1.000
_cell.length_b   1.000
_cell.length_c   1.000
_cell.angle_alpha   90.00
_cell.angle_beta   90.00
_cell.angle_gamma   90.00
#
_symmetry.space_group_name_H-M   'P 1'
#
loop_
_entity.id
_entity.type
_entity.pdbx_description
1 polymer ?
#
loop_
_entity_poly.entity_id
_entity_poly.type
_entity_poly.pdbx_seq_one_letter_code
_entity_poly.pdbx_strand_id
1 'polypeptide(L)'
;MASQSTGNEGWRRNVNTLRRVAPYLWPEGEAWVKRRVVLSFLALLVAKVVSVLTPFLYKAAVDGLTGETRDDAWLLAVGAVGLTVAYGLARMGSIGFNELRDVIFVRVGQRALRKLALETFTHIHRLSMRYHITRKTGGLSRIIERGVKGVEFLLRFMLLSVGPLIVELTMVTVIFALAFDWRYAAVVVVTIALYVTYTFKVTEWRVKIRRQMNEQDTDANQKAVDSLLNFETVKYFGAEAREAGRYDEAMKGYEAAAVKTGQSLSMLNFGQAFLINTGLIVVMVMAAMGVQSGALTVGDFVMVNA
;
A
#
# COMPACT_ATOMS: atom_id res chain seq x y z
N MET A 1 20.52 -20.03 11.98
CA MET A 1 20.49 -20.14 10.50
C MET A 1 19.15 -20.65 9.93
N ALA A 2 18.03 -20.62 10.68
CA ALA A 2 16.73 -21.14 10.22
C ALA A 2 15.66 -20.05 9.93
N SER A 3 16.06 -18.78 9.76
CA SER A 3 15.14 -17.66 9.52
C SER A 3 15.22 -17.06 8.10
N GLN A 4 16.06 -17.61 7.21
CA GLN A 4 16.22 -17.10 5.84
C GLN A 4 15.42 -17.90 4.79
N SER A 5 14.88 -19.09 5.10
CA SER A 5 14.15 -19.92 4.13
C SER A 5 12.66 -19.58 3.99
N THR A 6 12.03 -18.90 4.97
CA THR A 6 10.59 -18.61 4.95
C THR A 6 10.21 -17.47 4.01
N GLY A 7 11.09 -16.49 3.81
CA GLY A 7 10.83 -15.33 2.94
C GLY A 7 10.68 -15.69 1.46
N ASN A 8 11.55 -16.57 0.96
CA ASN A 8 11.56 -16.98 -0.45
C ASN A 8 10.37 -17.90 -0.79
N GLU A 9 9.95 -18.76 0.13
CA GLU A 9 8.76 -19.60 -0.05
C GLU A 9 7.46 -18.81 -0.01
N GLY A 10 7.36 -17.81 0.87
CA GLY A 10 6.21 -16.91 0.95
C GLY A 10 6.03 -16.10 -0.34
N TRP A 11 7.13 -15.53 -0.87
CA TRP A 11 7.10 -14.77 -2.12
C TRP A 11 6.68 -15.62 -3.31
N ARG A 12 7.26 -16.81 -3.48
CA ARG A 12 6.89 -17.76 -4.56
C ARG A 12 5.42 -18.18 -4.48
N ARG A 13 4.90 -18.41 -3.27
CA ARG A 13 3.49 -18.76 -3.06
C ARG A 13 2.55 -17.60 -3.42
N ASN A 14 2.94 -16.36 -3.09
CA ASN A 14 2.17 -15.16 -3.42
C ASN A 14 2.15 -14.88 -4.93
N VAL A 15 3.28 -15.02 -5.62
CA VAL A 15 3.37 -14.88 -7.09
C VAL A 15 2.51 -15.92 -7.79
N ASN A 16 2.50 -17.17 -7.31
CA ASN A 16 1.62 -18.21 -7.85
C ASN A 16 0.14 -17.89 -7.66
N THR A 17 -0.26 -17.33 -6.52
CA THR A 17 -1.63 -16.85 -6.29
C THR A 17 -1.99 -15.74 -7.28
N LEU A 18 -1.12 -14.75 -7.46
CA LEU A 18 -1.30 -13.67 -8.45
C LEU A 18 -1.46 -14.22 -9.88
N ARG A 19 -0.62 -15.18 -10.27
CA ARG A 19 -0.69 -15.82 -11.60
C ARG A 19 -2.00 -16.58 -11.82
N ARG A 20 -2.55 -17.19 -10.77
CA ARG A 20 -3.85 -17.88 -10.85
C ARG A 20 -5.03 -16.92 -10.96
N VAL A 21 -4.88 -15.69 -10.50
CA VAL A 21 -5.96 -14.69 -10.54
C VAL A 21 -5.89 -13.80 -11.80
N ALA A 22 -4.72 -13.70 -12.43
CA ALA A 22 -4.53 -12.94 -13.67
C ALA A 22 -5.56 -13.26 -14.80
N PRO A 23 -5.98 -14.52 -15.03
CA PRO A 23 -6.99 -14.85 -16.04
C PRO A 23 -8.36 -14.20 -15.81
N TYR A 24 -8.73 -13.87 -14.57
CA TYR A 24 -10.00 -13.18 -14.30
C TYR A 24 -9.98 -11.71 -14.72
N LEU A 25 -8.79 -11.09 -14.73
CA LEU A 25 -8.57 -9.72 -15.19
C LEU A 25 -8.34 -9.65 -16.71
N TRP A 26 -7.75 -10.68 -17.29
CA TRP A 26 -7.51 -10.79 -18.73
C TRP A 26 -8.19 -12.04 -19.31
N PRO A 27 -9.53 -12.09 -19.36
CA PRO A 27 -10.26 -13.26 -19.85
C PRO A 27 -10.06 -13.45 -21.35
N GLU A 28 -10.05 -14.70 -21.80
CA GLU A 28 -10.18 -15.04 -23.21
C GLU A 28 -11.62 -14.73 -23.70
N GLY A 29 -11.77 -14.21 -24.93
CA GLY A 29 -13.06 -13.91 -25.54
C GLY A 29 -13.75 -12.58 -25.16
N GLU A 30 -13.43 -11.94 -24.02
CA GLU A 30 -14.10 -10.68 -23.62
C GLU A 30 -13.26 -9.41 -23.91
N ALA A 31 -13.34 -8.94 -25.17
CA ALA A 31 -12.56 -7.79 -25.64
C ALA A 31 -12.80 -6.49 -24.86
N TRP A 32 -14.01 -6.26 -24.34
CA TRP A 32 -14.34 -5.06 -23.56
C TRP A 32 -13.54 -4.98 -22.25
N VAL A 33 -13.24 -6.13 -21.62
CA VAL A 33 -12.45 -6.20 -20.38
C VAL A 33 -11.01 -5.83 -20.70
N LYS A 34 -10.42 -6.45 -21.73
CA LYS A 34 -9.06 -6.16 -22.18
C LYS A 34 -8.87 -4.68 -22.52
N ARG A 35 -9.81 -4.08 -23.26
CA ARG A 35 -9.80 -2.65 -23.59
C ARG A 35 -9.80 -1.77 -22.33
N ARG A 36 -10.66 -2.06 -21.36
CA ARG A 36 -10.70 -1.31 -20.08
C ARG A 36 -9.42 -1.45 -19.29
N VAL A 37 -8.85 -2.66 -19.22
CA VAL A 37 -7.57 -2.88 -18.55
C VAL A 37 -6.47 -2.04 -19.20
N VAL A 38 -6.36 -2.07 -20.54
CA VAL A 38 -5.37 -1.26 -21.27
C VAL A 38 -5.61 0.24 -21.04
N LEU A 39 -6.85 0.72 -21.13
CA LEU A 39 -7.18 2.13 -20.87
C LEU A 39 -6.86 2.55 -19.43
N SER A 40 -7.12 1.70 -18.43
CA SER A 40 -6.72 1.95 -17.05
C SER A 40 -5.20 2.04 -16.91
N PHE A 41 -4.45 1.13 -17.55
CA PHE A 41 -2.98 1.19 -17.55
C PHE A 41 -2.44 2.44 -18.25
N LEU A 42 -3.06 2.87 -19.35
CA LEU A 42 -2.67 4.11 -20.04
C LEU A 42 -2.97 5.34 -19.16
N ALA A 43 -4.16 5.44 -18.58
CA ALA A 43 -4.51 6.51 -17.65
C ALA A 43 -3.55 6.56 -16.45
N LEU A 44 -3.18 5.38 -15.91
CA LEU A 44 -2.18 5.25 -14.87
C LEU A 44 -0.81 5.79 -15.30
N LEU A 45 -0.33 5.38 -16.47
CA LEU A 45 0.98 5.82 -16.98
C LEU A 45 1.00 7.33 -17.19
N VAL A 46 -0.06 7.90 -17.77
CA VAL A 46 -0.21 9.35 -17.92
C VAL A 46 -0.21 10.03 -16.56
N ALA A 47 -0.96 9.51 -15.59
CA ALA A 47 -0.97 10.05 -14.23
C ALA A 47 0.44 10.08 -13.62
N LYS A 48 1.21 9.00 -13.74
CA LYS A 48 2.57 8.90 -13.20
C LYS A 48 3.57 9.80 -13.93
N VAL A 49 3.50 9.87 -15.26
CA VAL A 49 4.33 10.80 -16.03
C VAL A 49 4.03 12.24 -15.63
N VAL A 50 2.76 12.64 -15.55
CA VAL A 50 2.38 13.98 -15.09
C VAL A 50 2.84 14.23 -13.66
N SER A 51 2.65 13.28 -12.75
CA SER A 51 3.10 13.36 -11.35
C SER A 51 4.60 13.67 -11.25
N VAL A 52 5.42 12.90 -11.99
CA VAL A 52 6.88 12.99 -11.93
C VAL A 52 7.42 14.20 -12.70
N LEU A 53 6.69 14.72 -13.69
CA LEU A 53 7.05 15.95 -14.41
C LEU A 53 6.60 17.23 -13.69
N THR A 54 5.63 17.13 -12.78
CA THR A 54 5.08 18.29 -12.06
C THR A 54 6.16 19.11 -11.31
N PRO A 55 7.16 18.51 -10.64
CA PRO A 55 8.26 19.25 -10.02
C PRO A 55 9.07 20.13 -10.98
N PHE A 56 9.17 19.79 -12.27
CA PHE A 56 9.87 20.63 -13.25
C PHE A 56 9.15 21.95 -13.52
N LEU A 57 7.81 21.93 -13.50
CA LEU A 57 7.02 23.16 -13.61
C LEU A 57 7.23 24.05 -12.38
N TYR A 58 7.35 23.42 -11.21
CA TYR A 58 7.62 24.16 -9.98
C TYR A 58 9.03 24.76 -9.97
N LYS A 59 10.04 23.97 -10.40
CA LYS A 59 11.40 24.46 -10.65
C LYS A 59 11.40 25.69 -11.55
N ALA A 60 10.78 25.59 -12.73
CA ALA A 60 10.77 26.67 -13.70
C ALA A 60 10.05 27.92 -13.18
N ALA A 61 9.00 27.76 -12.37
CA ALA A 61 8.33 28.89 -11.72
C ALA A 61 9.26 29.59 -10.71
N VAL A 62 10.02 28.82 -9.91
CA VAL A 62 10.98 29.36 -8.94
C VAL A 62 12.14 30.05 -9.65
N ASP A 63 12.75 29.42 -10.66
CA ASP A 63 13.87 30.01 -11.42
C ASP A 63 13.45 31.33 -12.11
N GLY A 64 12.20 31.40 -12.57
CA GLY A 64 11.61 32.63 -13.12
C GLY A 64 11.40 33.74 -12.08
N LEU A 65 11.16 33.38 -10.81
CA LEU A 65 11.02 34.35 -9.70
C LEU A 65 12.37 34.82 -9.14
N THR A 66 13.41 33.98 -9.21
CA THR A 66 14.75 34.31 -8.73
C THR A 66 15.60 35.06 -9.76
N GLY A 67 15.08 35.26 -10.98
CA GLY A 67 15.78 35.96 -12.06
C GLY A 67 16.92 35.14 -12.67
N GLU A 68 16.90 33.82 -12.46
CA GLU A 68 17.91 32.91 -13.03
C GLU A 68 17.66 32.62 -14.52
N THR A 69 16.47 32.94 -15.04
CA THR A 69 16.14 32.90 -16.47
C THR A 69 16.38 34.24 -17.17
N ARG A 70 17.22 34.23 -18.23
CA ARG A 70 17.68 35.43 -18.99
C ARG A 70 16.74 35.94 -20.10
N ASP A 71 15.60 35.29 -20.36
CA ASP A 71 14.71 35.68 -21.47
C ASP A 71 13.50 36.50 -21.01
N ASP A 72 13.65 37.83 -21.09
CA ASP A 72 12.65 38.85 -20.74
C ASP A 72 11.37 38.78 -21.59
N ALA A 73 11.41 38.12 -22.75
CA ALA A 73 10.25 38.02 -23.66
C ALA A 73 9.24 36.93 -23.27
N TRP A 74 9.68 35.84 -22.62
CA TRP A 74 8.80 34.75 -22.15
C TRP A 74 8.10 35.09 -20.83
N LEU A 75 8.69 36.00 -20.05
CA LEU A 75 8.15 36.54 -18.80
C LEU A 75 6.88 37.40 -19.01
N LEU A 76 6.67 37.97 -20.21
CA LEU A 76 5.62 38.97 -20.48
C LEU A 76 4.27 38.39 -20.95
N ALA A 77 4.17 37.11 -21.34
CA ALA A 77 2.90 36.54 -21.79
C ALA A 77 2.25 35.57 -20.79
N VAL A 78 3.05 34.85 -19.97
CA VAL A 78 2.55 33.82 -19.03
C VAL A 78 3.30 33.80 -17.68
N GLY A 79 4.59 34.16 -17.61
CA GLY A 79 5.35 34.40 -16.37
C GLY A 79 5.35 33.28 -15.31
N ALA A 80 5.95 33.56 -14.14
CA ALA A 80 5.96 32.64 -12.99
C ALA A 80 4.54 32.28 -12.49
N VAL A 81 3.58 33.21 -12.66
CA VAL A 81 2.17 33.00 -12.33
C VAL A 81 1.56 31.88 -13.18
N GLY A 82 1.76 31.91 -14.50
CA GLY A 82 1.22 30.88 -15.37
C GLY A 82 1.91 29.52 -15.23
N LEU A 83 3.22 29.49 -14.93
CA LEU A 83 3.90 28.25 -14.55
C LEU A 83 3.37 27.67 -13.24
N THR A 84 3.02 28.53 -12.28
CA THR A 84 2.39 28.11 -11.02
C THR A 84 0.97 27.57 -11.25
N VAL A 85 0.20 28.21 -12.13
CA VAL A 85 -1.12 27.69 -12.56
C VAL A 85 -0.97 26.35 -13.27
N ALA A 86 0.02 26.23 -14.18
CA ALA A 86 0.31 24.97 -14.87
C ALA A 86 0.73 23.86 -13.90
N TYR A 87 1.55 24.17 -12.89
CA TYR A 87 1.89 23.24 -11.80
C TYR A 87 0.63 22.76 -11.07
N GLY A 88 -0.26 23.69 -10.69
CA GLY A 88 -1.53 23.36 -10.04
C GLY A 88 -2.43 22.47 -10.90
N LEU A 89 -2.57 22.81 -12.19
CA LEU A 89 -3.35 22.04 -13.16
C LEU A 89 -2.73 20.66 -13.43
N ALA A 90 -1.41 20.55 -13.51
CA ALA A 90 -0.71 19.28 -13.67
C ALA A 90 -0.93 18.37 -12.46
N ARG A 91 -0.83 18.93 -11.24
CA ARG A 91 -1.13 18.19 -10.00
C ARG A 91 -2.58 17.71 -9.96
N MET A 92 -3.53 18.57 -10.31
CA MET A 92 -4.95 18.19 -10.44
C MET A 92 -5.15 17.14 -11.53
N GLY A 93 -4.47 17.27 -12.66
CA GLY A 93 -4.51 16.32 -13.77
C GLY A 93 -4.00 14.94 -13.37
N SER A 94 -2.88 14.85 -12.65
CA SER A 94 -2.36 13.60 -12.10
C SER A 94 -3.40 12.91 -11.21
N ILE A 95 -4.06 13.64 -10.31
CA ILE A 95 -5.15 13.11 -9.48
C ILE A 95 -6.33 12.66 -10.37
N GLY A 96 -6.75 13.50 -11.32
CA GLY A 96 -7.85 13.20 -12.25
C GLY A 96 -7.62 11.93 -13.08
N PHE A 97 -6.40 11.69 -13.57
CA PHE A 97 -6.05 10.47 -14.29
C PHE A 97 -6.00 9.24 -13.38
N ASN A 98 -5.60 9.38 -12.11
CA ASN A 98 -5.71 8.29 -11.12
C ASN A 98 -7.16 7.92 -10.83
N GLU A 99 -8.04 8.92 -10.65
CA GLU A 99 -9.48 8.68 -10.47
C GLU A 99 -10.11 8.08 -11.73
N LEU A 100 -9.72 8.55 -12.91
CA LEU A 100 -10.17 7.98 -14.18
C LEU A 100 -9.76 6.50 -14.31
N ARG A 101 -8.50 6.17 -13.97
CA ARG A 101 -8.03 4.78 -13.90
C ARG A 101 -8.95 3.95 -13.02
N ASP A 102 -9.28 4.44 -11.82
CA ASP A 102 -10.08 3.72 -10.83
C ASP A 102 -11.54 3.53 -11.28
N VAL A 103 -12.15 4.56 -11.87
CA VAL A 103 -13.49 4.48 -12.47
C VAL A 103 -13.54 3.49 -13.63
N ILE A 104 -12.51 3.44 -14.47
CA ILE A 104 -12.45 2.46 -15.56
C ILE A 104 -12.26 1.04 -15.00
N PHE A 105 -11.37 0.90 -14.00
CA PHE A 105 -10.96 -0.39 -13.45
C PHE A 105 -12.01 -1.02 -12.54
N VAL A 106 -12.84 -0.24 -11.83
CA VAL A 106 -13.80 -0.78 -10.86
C VAL A 106 -14.73 -1.82 -11.48
N ARG A 107 -15.18 -1.62 -12.73
CA ARG A 107 -16.01 -2.60 -13.45
C ARG A 107 -15.25 -3.90 -13.76
N VAL A 108 -13.96 -3.81 -14.09
CA VAL A 108 -13.10 -4.97 -14.34
C VAL A 108 -12.90 -5.75 -13.04
N GLY A 109 -12.54 -5.05 -11.95
CA GLY A 109 -12.35 -5.65 -10.63
C GLY A 109 -13.59 -6.35 -10.10
N GLN A 110 -14.76 -5.69 -10.14
CA GLN A 110 -16.02 -6.28 -9.69
C GLN A 110 -16.45 -7.49 -10.54
N ARG A 111 -16.21 -7.47 -11.86
CA ARG A 111 -16.44 -8.65 -12.71
C ARG A 111 -15.54 -9.82 -12.31
N ALA A 112 -14.24 -9.56 -12.15
CA ALA A 112 -13.28 -10.59 -11.74
C ALA A 112 -13.70 -11.22 -10.41
N LEU A 113 -14.13 -10.40 -9.45
CA LEU A 113 -14.65 -10.84 -8.17
C LEU A 113 -15.90 -11.72 -8.30
N ARG A 114 -16.88 -11.28 -9.10
CA ARG A 114 -18.10 -12.06 -9.36
C ARG A 114 -17.80 -13.43 -9.97
N LYS A 115 -16.87 -13.49 -10.93
CA LYS A 115 -16.46 -14.75 -11.58
C LYS A 115 -15.75 -15.68 -10.61
N LEU A 116 -14.81 -15.15 -9.82
CA LEU A 116 -14.11 -15.92 -8.79
C LEU A 116 -15.06 -16.46 -7.72
N ALA A 117 -16.00 -15.63 -7.25
CA ALA A 117 -17.01 -16.04 -6.27
C ALA A 117 -17.89 -17.17 -6.81
N LEU A 118 -18.35 -17.06 -8.05
CA LEU A 118 -19.16 -18.10 -8.70
C LEU A 118 -18.37 -19.40 -8.89
N GLU A 119 -17.11 -19.32 -9.32
CA GLU A 119 -16.26 -20.50 -9.48
C GLU A 119 -15.99 -21.18 -8.14
N THR A 120 -15.71 -20.39 -7.09
CA THR A 120 -15.52 -20.92 -5.74
C THR A 120 -16.80 -21.59 -5.22
N PHE A 121 -17.95 -20.95 -5.40
CA PHE A 121 -19.25 -21.50 -4.99
C PHE A 121 -19.57 -22.81 -5.73
N THR A 122 -19.40 -22.85 -7.05
CA THR A 122 -19.66 -24.04 -7.87
C THR A 122 -18.67 -25.17 -7.60
N HIS A 123 -17.39 -24.86 -7.36
CA HIS A 123 -16.39 -25.84 -6.96
C HIS A 123 -16.78 -26.51 -5.64
N ILE A 124 -17.21 -25.73 -4.65
CA ILE A 124 -17.61 -26.25 -3.35
C ILE A 124 -18.82 -27.18 -3.47
N HIS A 125 -19.82 -26.83 -4.29
CA HIS A 125 -20.96 -27.72 -4.54
C HIS A 125 -20.60 -29.05 -5.20
N ARG A 126 -19.47 -29.10 -5.94
CA ARG A 126 -18.96 -30.32 -6.57
C ARG A 126 -18.15 -31.21 -5.63
N LEU A 127 -17.85 -30.75 -4.41
CA LEU A 127 -17.13 -31.55 -3.42
C LEU A 127 -18.03 -32.66 -2.87
N SER A 128 -17.42 -33.75 -2.41
CA SER A 128 -18.15 -34.93 -1.96
C SER A 128 -19.08 -34.65 -0.77
N MET A 129 -20.13 -35.47 -0.63
CA MET A 129 -21.01 -35.43 0.55
C MET A 129 -20.23 -35.60 1.86
N ARG A 130 -19.18 -36.45 1.87
CA ARG A 130 -18.28 -36.59 3.03
C ARG A 130 -17.60 -35.27 3.38
N TYR A 131 -17.21 -34.46 2.40
CA TYR A 131 -16.64 -33.13 2.65
C TYR A 131 -17.66 -32.19 3.33
N HIS A 132 -18.92 -32.24 2.89
CA HIS A 132 -19.97 -31.38 3.42
C HIS A 132 -20.42 -31.76 4.83
N ILE A 133 -20.53 -33.06 5.14
CA ILE A 133 -20.98 -33.54 6.46
C ILE A 133 -19.90 -33.33 7.55
N THR A 134 -18.62 -33.35 7.19
CA THR A 134 -17.51 -33.21 8.14
C THR A 134 -17.14 -31.76 8.48
N ARG A 135 -17.71 -30.77 7.78
CA ARG A 135 -17.38 -29.35 7.93
C ARG A 135 -18.56 -28.59 8.53
N LYS A 136 -18.30 -27.76 9.54
CA LYS A 136 -19.29 -26.81 10.06
C LYS A 136 -19.66 -25.79 8.96
N THR A 137 -20.92 -25.76 8.53
CA THR A 137 -21.43 -24.94 7.42
C THR A 137 -21.08 -23.45 7.56
N GLY A 138 -21.17 -22.90 8.78
CA GLY A 138 -20.81 -21.50 9.05
C GLY A 138 -19.31 -21.20 8.90
N GLY A 139 -18.44 -22.15 9.24
CA GLY A 139 -17.00 -22.02 9.05
C GLY A 139 -16.60 -22.02 7.58
N LEU A 140 -17.24 -22.87 6.77
CA LEU A 140 -17.02 -22.94 5.32
C LEU A 140 -17.47 -21.63 4.63
N SER A 141 -18.66 -21.13 4.95
CA SER A 141 -19.16 -19.85 4.42
C SER A 141 -18.19 -18.68 4.72
N ARG A 142 -17.70 -18.58 5.96
CA ARG A 142 -16.75 -17.54 6.36
C ARG A 142 -15.37 -17.69 5.70
N ILE A 143 -14.96 -18.90 5.32
CA ILE A 143 -13.72 -19.11 4.56
C ILE A 143 -13.88 -18.63 3.12
N ILE A 144 -15.02 -18.94 2.48
CA ILE A 144 -15.33 -18.47 1.12
C ILE A 144 -15.34 -16.95 1.08
N GLU A 145 -16.11 -16.32 1.97
CA GLU A 145 -16.25 -14.87 2.00
C GLU A 145 -14.89 -14.17 2.20
N ARG A 146 -14.09 -14.64 3.18
CA ARG A 146 -12.75 -14.11 3.43
C ARG A 146 -11.79 -14.37 2.26
N GLY A 147 -11.88 -15.53 1.62
CA GLY A 147 -11.03 -15.88 0.48
C GLY A 147 -11.30 -14.99 -0.73
N VAL A 148 -12.58 -14.83 -1.09
CA VAL A 148 -13.02 -13.98 -2.20
C VAL A 148 -12.64 -12.51 -1.95
N LYS A 149 -12.94 -11.97 -0.75
CA LYS A 149 -12.54 -10.60 -0.36
C LYS A 149 -11.02 -10.42 -0.31
N GLY A 150 -10.29 -11.44 0.17
CA GLY A 150 -8.83 -11.43 0.21
C GLY A 150 -8.21 -11.34 -1.18
N VAL A 151 -8.73 -12.10 -2.14
CA VAL A 151 -8.28 -12.02 -3.54
C VAL A 151 -8.63 -10.67 -4.17
N GLU A 152 -9.83 -10.11 -3.88
CA GLU A 152 -10.18 -8.75 -4.33
C GLU A 152 -9.14 -7.73 -3.85
N PHE A 153 -8.84 -7.77 -2.55
CA PHE A 153 -7.88 -6.88 -1.93
C PHE A 153 -6.50 -7.02 -2.58
N LEU A 154 -6.01 -8.24 -2.74
CA LEU A 154 -4.70 -8.50 -3.35
C LEU A 154 -4.61 -7.97 -4.79
N LEU A 155 -5.64 -8.21 -5.61
CA LEU A 155 -5.67 -7.71 -6.99
C LEU A 155 -5.63 -6.20 -7.05
N ARG A 156 -6.53 -5.53 -6.30
CA ARG A 156 -6.59 -4.08 -6.25
C ARG A 156 -5.29 -3.49 -5.72
N PHE A 157 -4.78 -4.01 -4.62
CA PHE A 157 -3.55 -3.50 -4.01
C PHE A 157 -2.34 -3.63 -4.94
N MET A 158 -2.18 -4.79 -5.61
CA MET A 158 -1.05 -5.00 -6.51
C MET A 158 -1.10 -4.10 -7.75
N LEU A 159 -2.29 -3.93 -8.35
CA LEU A 159 -2.44 -3.16 -9.59
C LEU A 159 -2.60 -1.66 -9.38
N LEU A 160 -3.24 -1.25 -8.28
CA LEU A 160 -3.61 0.14 -8.02
C LEU A 160 -2.66 0.84 -7.04
N SER A 161 -1.84 0.09 -6.30
CA SER A 161 -0.88 0.64 -5.35
C SER A 161 0.56 0.23 -5.67
N VAL A 162 0.88 -1.08 -5.64
CA VAL A 162 2.27 -1.55 -5.74
C VAL A 162 2.88 -1.33 -7.14
N GLY A 163 2.17 -1.73 -8.20
CA GLY A 163 2.63 -1.53 -9.58
C GLY A 163 2.90 -0.05 -9.92
N PRO A 164 1.93 0.86 -9.71
CA PRO A 164 2.11 2.30 -9.85
C PRO A 164 3.31 2.85 -9.10
N LEU A 165 3.51 2.41 -7.86
CA LEU A 165 4.62 2.85 -7.02
C LEU A 165 5.98 2.42 -7.61
N ILE A 166 6.10 1.18 -8.09
CA ILE A 166 7.35 0.70 -8.71
C ILE A 166 7.68 1.52 -9.96
N VAL A 167 6.69 1.79 -10.81
CA VAL A 167 6.87 2.62 -12.02
C VAL A 167 7.32 4.03 -11.64
N GLU A 168 6.65 4.65 -10.67
CA GLU A 168 6.96 5.99 -10.17
C GLU A 168 8.37 6.07 -9.58
N LEU A 169 8.75 5.14 -8.69
CA LEU A 169 10.10 5.09 -8.11
C LEU A 169 11.18 4.89 -9.18
N THR A 170 10.89 4.08 -10.21
CA THR A 170 11.82 3.88 -11.33
C THR A 170 11.98 5.17 -12.13
N MET A 171 10.88 5.86 -12.46
CA MET A 171 10.92 7.15 -13.16
C MET A 171 11.68 8.22 -12.37
N VAL A 172 11.39 8.37 -11.07
CA VAL A 172 12.09 9.32 -10.19
C VAL A 172 13.59 9.02 -10.14
N THR A 173 13.97 7.75 -9.99
CA THR A 173 15.39 7.35 -9.95
C THR A 173 16.12 7.69 -11.25
N VAL A 174 15.49 7.40 -12.40
CA VAL A 174 16.05 7.73 -13.72
C VAL A 174 16.18 9.24 -13.90
N ILE A 175 15.17 10.01 -13.51
CA ILE A 175 15.21 11.47 -13.60
C ILE A 175 16.29 12.06 -12.71
N PHE A 176 16.45 11.57 -11.47
CA PHE A 176 17.50 12.06 -10.59
C PHE A 176 18.90 11.80 -11.16
N ALA A 177 19.11 10.64 -11.79
CA ALA A 177 20.37 10.29 -12.42
C ALA A 177 20.69 11.15 -13.65
N LEU A 178 19.67 11.53 -14.43
CA LEU A 178 19.84 12.31 -15.67
C LEU A 178 19.85 13.83 -15.44
N ALA A 179 19.05 14.34 -14.49
CA ALA A 179 18.84 15.77 -14.29
C ALA A 179 19.84 16.40 -13.30
N PHE A 180 20.32 15.65 -12.30
CA PHE A 180 21.23 16.17 -11.28
C PHE A 180 22.61 15.52 -11.37
N ASP A 181 22.70 14.24 -11.02
CA ASP A 181 23.89 13.38 -11.11
C ASP A 181 23.53 11.99 -10.57
N TRP A 182 24.29 10.95 -10.93
CA TRP A 182 24.08 9.58 -10.44
C TRP A 182 24.12 9.46 -8.91
N ARG A 183 24.84 10.36 -8.22
CA ARG A 183 24.92 10.38 -6.75
C ARG A 183 23.55 10.64 -6.11
N TYR A 184 22.72 11.48 -6.70
CA TYR A 184 21.36 11.76 -6.19
C TYR A 184 20.47 10.51 -6.30
N ALA A 185 20.50 9.83 -7.45
CA ALA A 185 19.80 8.58 -7.65
C ALA A 185 20.29 7.48 -6.70
N ALA A 186 21.60 7.42 -6.42
CA ALA A 186 22.17 6.46 -5.49
C ALA A 186 21.62 6.66 -4.06
N VAL A 187 21.51 7.89 -3.58
CA VAL A 187 20.92 8.17 -2.26
C VAL A 187 19.46 7.73 -2.23
N VAL A 188 18.66 8.06 -3.24
CA VAL A 188 17.25 7.64 -3.33
C VAL A 188 17.12 6.11 -3.29
N VAL A 189 17.90 5.38 -4.10
CA VAL A 189 17.88 3.91 -4.15
C VAL A 189 18.29 3.30 -2.81
N VAL A 190 19.34 3.82 -2.17
CA VAL A 190 19.81 3.34 -0.86
C VAL A 190 18.74 3.60 0.21
N THR A 191 18.15 4.79 0.24
CA THR A 191 17.07 5.13 1.19
C THR A 191 15.88 4.20 1.01
N ILE A 192 15.44 3.95 -0.22
CA ILE A 192 14.33 3.02 -0.52
C ILE A 192 14.71 1.59 -0.09
N ALA A 193 15.92 1.12 -0.40
CA ALA A 193 16.36 -0.22 -0.03
C ALA A 193 16.40 -0.41 1.49
N LEU A 194 16.90 0.59 2.23
CA LEU A 194 16.88 0.61 3.70
C LEU A 194 15.44 0.63 4.23
N TYR A 195 14.58 1.49 3.70
CA TYR A 195 13.17 1.59 4.08
C TYR A 195 12.44 0.27 3.89
N VAL A 196 12.59 -0.36 2.71
CA VAL A 196 11.97 -1.64 2.39
C VAL A 196 12.48 -2.74 3.31
N THR A 197 13.80 -2.84 3.49
CA THR A 197 14.41 -3.87 4.36
C THR A 197 13.98 -3.72 5.82
N TYR A 198 13.97 -2.48 6.32
CA TYR A 198 13.51 -2.16 7.68
C TYR A 198 12.03 -2.53 7.84
N THR A 199 11.18 -2.07 6.91
CA THR A 199 9.73 -2.31 6.95
C THR A 199 9.42 -3.80 6.94
N PHE A 200 10.04 -4.59 6.07
CA PHE A 200 9.80 -6.04 6.01
C PHE A 200 10.24 -6.74 7.30
N LYS A 201 11.46 -6.48 7.79
CA LYS A 201 11.98 -7.12 9.00
C LYS A 201 11.12 -6.81 10.24
N VAL A 202 10.79 -5.54 10.43
CA VAL A 202 9.97 -5.11 11.58
C VAL A 202 8.54 -5.62 11.44
N THR A 203 7.96 -5.62 10.23
CA THR A 203 6.61 -6.15 10.02
C THR A 203 6.54 -7.65 10.32
N GLU A 204 7.50 -8.46 9.87
CA GLU A 204 7.53 -9.89 10.16
C GLU A 204 7.63 -10.17 11.66
N TRP A 205 8.42 -9.39 12.39
CA TRP A 205 8.47 -9.45 13.84
C TRP A 205 7.13 -9.06 14.49
N ARG A 206 6.50 -7.97 14.02
CA ARG A 206 5.19 -7.49 14.52
C ARG A 206 4.05 -8.48 14.27
N VAL A 207 4.10 -9.28 13.21
CA VAL A 207 3.10 -10.32 12.94
C VAL A 207 3.01 -11.32 14.11
N LYS A 208 4.14 -11.64 14.76
CA LYS A 208 4.16 -12.55 15.92
C LYS A 208 3.43 -11.94 17.13
N ILE A 209 3.64 -10.65 17.40
CA ILE A 209 2.96 -9.91 18.47
C ILE A 209 1.45 -9.88 18.20
N ARG A 210 1.07 -9.58 16.95
CA ARG A 210 -0.34 -9.53 16.56
C ARG A 210 -1.02 -10.89 16.66
N ARG A 211 -0.29 -11.98 16.37
CA ARG A 211 -0.80 -13.34 16.57
C ARG A 211 -1.12 -13.61 18.03
N GLN A 212 -0.22 -13.23 18.96
CA GLN A 212 -0.46 -13.39 20.39
C GLN A 212 -1.69 -12.58 20.84
N MET A 213 -1.85 -11.34 20.36
CA MET A 213 -3.03 -10.52 20.64
C MET A 213 -4.33 -11.20 20.16
N ASN A 214 -4.34 -11.77 18.95
CA ASN A 214 -5.51 -12.48 18.42
C ASN A 214 -5.83 -13.77 19.20
N GLU A 215 -4.81 -14.46 19.73
CA GLU A 215 -5.00 -15.64 20.58
C GLU A 215 -5.68 -15.25 21.91
N GLN A 216 -5.26 -14.14 22.54
CA GLN A 216 -5.90 -13.61 23.76
C GLN A 216 -7.32 -13.09 23.49
N ASP A 217 -7.54 -12.42 22.36
CA ASP A 217 -8.88 -11.98 21.92
C ASP A 217 -9.83 -13.17 21.76
N THR A 218 -9.34 -14.27 21.16
CA THR A 218 -10.13 -15.49 20.98
C THR A 218 -10.50 -16.12 22.33
N ASP A 219 -9.56 -16.19 23.28
CA ASP A 219 -9.82 -16.72 24.63
C ASP A 219 -10.84 -15.88 25.40
N ALA A 220 -10.69 -14.54 25.38
CA ALA A 220 -11.64 -13.63 26.02
C ALA A 220 -13.04 -13.74 25.40
N ASN A 221 -13.12 -13.77 24.07
CA ASN A 221 -14.39 -13.91 23.35
C ASN A 221 -15.06 -15.26 23.65
N GLN A 222 -14.29 -16.34 23.69
CA GLN A 222 -14.81 -17.66 24.04
C GLN A 222 -15.41 -17.68 25.46
N LYS A 223 -14.70 -17.13 26.46
CA LYS A 223 -15.21 -17.02 27.84
C LYS A 223 -16.50 -16.20 27.92
N ALA A 224 -16.57 -15.09 27.20
CA ALA A 224 -17.79 -14.27 27.15
C ALA A 224 -18.97 -15.02 26.52
N VAL A 225 -18.75 -15.67 25.37
CA VAL A 225 -19.78 -16.44 24.67
C VAL A 225 -20.25 -17.62 25.52
N ASP A 226 -19.34 -18.39 26.12
CA ASP A 226 -19.69 -19.55 26.95
C ASP A 226 -20.50 -19.12 28.18
N SER A 227 -20.15 -18.00 28.82
CA SER A 227 -20.89 -17.45 29.97
C SER A 227 -22.30 -16.99 29.58
N LEU A 228 -22.46 -16.33 28.43
CA LEU A 228 -23.76 -15.87 27.95
C LEU A 228 -24.66 -17.00 27.44
N LEU A 229 -24.08 -18.02 26.79
CA LEU A 229 -24.84 -19.20 26.35
C LEU A 229 -25.32 -20.05 27.55
N ASN A 230 -24.53 -20.12 28.61
CA ASN A 230 -24.85 -20.87 29.83
C ASN A 230 -25.30 -19.95 30.97
N PHE A 231 -25.97 -18.85 30.63
CA PHE A 231 -26.38 -17.82 31.59
C PHE A 231 -27.22 -18.36 32.75
N GLU A 232 -28.10 -19.32 32.47
CA GLU A 232 -28.91 -19.99 33.49
C GLU A 232 -28.03 -20.66 34.56
N THR A 233 -27.01 -21.41 34.15
CA THR A 233 -26.06 -22.06 35.08
C THR A 233 -25.32 -21.02 35.91
N VAL A 234 -24.85 -19.93 35.29
CA VAL A 234 -24.16 -18.86 36.02
C VAL A 234 -25.07 -18.27 37.11
N LYS A 235 -26.36 -18.04 36.80
CA LYS A 235 -27.36 -17.53 37.76
C LYS A 235 -27.73 -18.53 38.83
N TYR A 236 -27.93 -19.80 38.49
CA TYR A 236 -28.27 -20.86 39.46
C TYR A 236 -27.20 -21.01 40.54
N PHE A 237 -25.93 -20.84 40.20
CA PHE A 237 -24.80 -20.99 41.13
C PHE A 237 -24.28 -19.66 41.71
N GLY A 238 -24.89 -18.51 41.39
CA GLY A 238 -24.40 -17.19 41.84
C GLY A 238 -22.96 -16.90 41.44
N ALA A 239 -22.56 -17.36 40.24
CA ALA A 239 -21.17 -17.38 39.79
C ALA A 239 -20.75 -16.14 38.99
N GLU A 240 -21.54 -15.07 38.97
CA GLU A 240 -21.31 -13.90 38.11
C GLU A 240 -19.94 -13.25 38.36
N ALA A 241 -19.56 -13.05 39.62
CA ALA A 241 -18.27 -12.46 39.98
C ALA A 241 -17.09 -13.34 39.55
N ARG A 242 -17.26 -14.67 39.56
CA ARG A 242 -16.24 -15.62 39.13
C ARG A 242 -16.06 -15.56 37.61
N GLU A 243 -17.14 -15.56 36.85
CA GLU A 243 -17.08 -15.46 35.39
C GLU A 243 -16.56 -14.08 34.94
N ALA A 244 -16.96 -13.01 35.63
CA ALA A 244 -16.41 -11.67 35.42
C ALA A 244 -14.89 -11.63 35.66
N GLY A 245 -14.39 -12.27 36.73
CA GLY A 245 -12.95 -12.37 37.02
C GLY A 245 -12.18 -13.17 35.96
N ARG A 246 -12.73 -14.30 35.50
CA ARG A 246 -12.11 -15.11 34.42
C ARG A 246 -12.02 -14.35 33.09
N TYR A 247 -13.04 -13.54 32.79
CA TYR A 247 -13.05 -12.67 31.62
C TYR A 247 -12.04 -11.52 31.76
N ASP A 248 -11.99 -10.86 32.93
CA ASP A 248 -11.03 -9.80 33.22
C ASP A 248 -9.57 -10.27 33.11
N GLU A 249 -9.26 -11.48 33.60
CA GLU A 249 -7.92 -12.06 33.46
C GLU A 249 -7.54 -12.28 31.98
N ALA A 250 -8.47 -12.77 31.15
CA ALA A 250 -8.25 -12.89 29.70
C ALA A 250 -8.05 -11.52 29.04
N MET A 251 -8.85 -10.53 29.47
CA MET A 251 -8.78 -9.16 28.98
C MET A 251 -7.47 -8.47 29.36
N LYS A 252 -6.89 -8.74 30.53
CA LYS A 252 -5.54 -8.26 30.91
C LYS A 252 -4.47 -8.81 29.98
N GLY A 253 -4.56 -10.09 29.62
CA GLY A 253 -3.69 -10.72 28.62
C GLY A 253 -3.79 -10.06 27.26
N TYR A 254 -5.04 -9.80 26.81
CA TYR A 254 -5.32 -9.06 25.58
C TYR A 254 -4.76 -7.62 25.64
N GLU A 255 -5.01 -6.89 26.73
CA GLU A 255 -4.56 -5.51 26.92
C GLU A 255 -3.03 -5.41 26.78
N ALA A 256 -2.27 -6.26 27.48
CA ALA A 256 -0.81 -6.26 27.40
C ALA A 256 -0.31 -6.54 25.97
N ALA A 257 -0.95 -7.46 25.25
CA ALA A 257 -0.61 -7.77 23.85
C ALA A 257 -1.04 -6.64 22.87
N ALA A 258 -2.16 -5.98 23.14
CA ALA A 258 -2.66 -4.86 22.37
C ALA A 258 -1.76 -3.63 22.52
N VAL A 259 -1.31 -3.32 23.74
CA VAL A 259 -0.33 -2.25 24.01
C VAL A 259 0.95 -2.49 23.23
N LYS A 260 1.52 -3.71 23.26
CA LYS A 260 2.71 -4.05 22.46
C LYS A 260 2.46 -3.91 20.95
N THR A 261 1.27 -4.28 20.49
CA THR A 261 0.87 -4.13 19.07
C THR A 261 0.82 -2.66 18.67
N GLY A 262 0.29 -1.79 19.53
CA GLY A 262 0.24 -0.34 19.33
C GLY A 262 1.63 0.31 19.38
N GLN A 263 2.41 0.05 20.43
CA GLN A 263 3.76 0.60 20.58
C GLN A 263 4.69 0.19 19.44
N SER A 264 4.62 -1.07 19.00
CA SER A 264 5.42 -1.53 17.85
C SER A 264 5.01 -0.87 16.53
N LEU A 265 3.73 -0.47 16.38
CA LEU A 265 3.29 0.31 15.21
C LEU A 265 3.90 1.72 15.24
N SER A 266 3.86 2.38 16.40
CA SER A 266 4.45 3.71 16.56
C SER A 266 5.95 3.70 16.28
N MET A 267 6.67 2.68 16.77
CA MET A 267 8.09 2.50 16.49
C MET A 267 8.38 2.26 15.00
N LEU A 268 7.56 1.45 14.33
CA LEU A 268 7.65 1.25 12.88
C LEU A 268 7.46 2.57 12.13
N ASN A 269 6.39 3.32 12.44
CA ASN A 269 6.08 4.59 11.80
C ASN A 269 7.22 5.61 12.01
N PHE A 270 7.77 5.69 13.23
CA PHE A 270 8.90 6.55 13.53
C PHE A 270 10.15 6.15 12.73
N GLY A 271 10.51 4.86 12.72
CA GLY A 271 11.67 4.39 11.96
C GLY A 271 11.53 4.60 10.46
N GLN A 272 10.32 4.42 9.93
CA GLN A 272 10.00 4.73 8.53
C GLN A 272 10.15 6.22 8.22
N ALA A 273 9.58 7.09 9.05
CA ALA A 273 9.71 8.54 8.90
C ALA A 273 11.17 8.99 9.02
N PHE A 274 11.92 8.42 9.96
CA PHE A 274 13.34 8.69 10.14
C PHE A 274 14.14 8.36 8.87
N LEU A 275 13.96 7.16 8.31
CA LEU A 275 14.69 6.75 7.10
C LEU A 275 14.38 7.66 5.89
N ILE A 276 13.11 7.98 5.66
CA ILE A 276 12.70 8.86 4.55
C ILE A 276 13.24 10.27 4.76
N ASN A 277 13.07 10.84 5.96
CA ASN A 277 13.53 12.20 6.25
C ASN A 277 15.06 12.31 6.22
N THR A 278 15.80 11.31 6.69
CA THR A 278 17.26 11.29 6.55
C THR A 278 17.68 11.28 5.08
N GLY A 279 17.04 10.46 4.24
CA GLY A 279 17.29 10.46 2.80
C GLY A 279 17.01 11.82 2.15
N LEU A 280 15.88 12.42 2.49
CA LEU A 280 15.50 13.76 2.03
C LEU A 280 16.52 14.82 2.47
N ILE A 281 16.93 14.83 3.74
CA ILE A 281 17.93 15.77 4.27
C ILE A 281 19.26 15.64 3.51
N VAL A 282 19.75 14.41 3.29
CA VAL A 282 21.00 14.18 2.56
C VAL A 282 20.92 14.77 1.15
N VAL A 283 19.83 14.47 0.45
CA VAL A 283 19.58 14.92 -0.92
C VAL A 283 19.39 16.45 -0.99
N MET A 284 18.70 17.07 -0.04
CA MET A 284 18.57 18.52 0.06
C MET A 284 19.89 19.22 0.39
N VAL A 285 20.72 18.64 1.26
CA VAL A 285 22.07 19.16 1.58
C VAL A 285 22.96 19.10 0.34
N MET A 286 22.90 17.99 -0.42
CA MET A 286 23.59 17.87 -1.71
C MET A 286 23.14 18.96 -2.69
N ALA A 287 21.84 19.18 -2.83
CA ALA A 287 21.29 20.22 -3.70
C ALA A 287 21.73 21.62 -3.25
N ALA A 288 21.69 21.91 -1.94
CA ALA A 288 22.12 23.20 -1.38
C ALA A 288 23.61 23.48 -1.66
N MET A 289 24.48 22.46 -1.52
CA MET A 289 25.89 22.59 -1.90
C MET A 289 26.06 22.84 -3.41
N GLY A 290 25.24 22.18 -4.24
CA GLY A 290 25.21 22.40 -5.69
C GLY A 290 24.84 23.85 -6.05
N VAL A 291 23.83 24.42 -5.39
CA VAL A 291 23.43 25.83 -5.54
C VAL A 291 24.54 26.77 -5.10
N GLN A 292 25.17 26.53 -3.95
CA GLN A 292 26.30 27.35 -3.46
C GLN A 292 27.51 27.34 -4.43
N SER A 293 27.74 26.21 -5.11
CA SER A 293 28.79 26.08 -6.12
C SER A 293 28.43 26.67 -7.50
N GLY A 294 27.18 27.11 -7.70
CA GLY A 294 26.66 27.58 -8.98
C GLY A 294 26.37 26.47 -10.00
N ALA A 295 26.40 25.19 -9.60
CA ALA A 295 26.13 24.05 -10.46
C ALA A 295 24.63 23.75 -10.62
N LEU A 296 23.79 24.22 -9.69
CA LEU A 296 22.33 24.04 -9.65
C LEU A 296 21.62 25.36 -9.40
N THR A 297 20.37 25.48 -9.85
CA THR A 297 19.52 26.66 -9.61
C THR A 297 18.79 26.60 -8.26
N VAL A 298 18.22 27.71 -7.79
CA VAL A 298 17.35 27.65 -6.60
C VAL A 298 16.10 26.78 -6.87
N GLY A 299 15.59 26.75 -8.10
CA GLY A 299 14.52 25.86 -8.49
C GLY A 299 14.91 24.38 -8.46
N ASP A 300 16.17 24.03 -8.74
CA ASP A 300 16.69 22.66 -8.59
C ASP A 300 16.61 22.17 -7.15
N PHE A 301 16.96 23.03 -6.19
CA PHE A 301 16.83 22.72 -4.77
C PHE A 301 15.38 22.42 -4.37
N VAL A 302 14.43 23.19 -4.91
CA VAL A 302 13.00 22.99 -4.66
C VAL A 302 12.47 21.73 -5.35
N MET A 303 12.90 21.46 -6.58
CA MET A 303 12.51 20.29 -7.38
C MET A 303 12.85 18.98 -6.70
N VAL A 304 14.04 18.91 -6.09
CA VAL A 304 14.54 17.71 -5.42
C VAL A 304 13.65 17.28 -4.24
N ASN A 305 12.95 18.23 -3.61
CA ASN A 305 12.02 17.97 -2.52
C ASN A 305 10.55 17.79 -2.97
N ALA A 306 10.18 18.35 -4.12
CA ALA A 306 8.81 18.42 -4.61
C ALA A 306 8.34 17.13 -5.30
#